data_AF-A0AB73T1T9-F1
#
_entry.id   AF-A0AB73T1T9-F1
#
_cell.length_a   1.000
_cell.length_b   1.000
_cell.length_c   1.000
_cell.angle_alpha   90.00
_cell.angle_beta   90.00
_cell.angle_gamma   90.00
#
_symmetry.space_group_name_H-M   'P 1'
#
loop_
_entity.id
_entity.type
_entity.pdbx_description
1 polymer ?
#
loop_
_entity_poly.entity_id
_entity_poly.type
_entity_poly.pdbx_seq_one_letter_code
_entity_poly.pdbx_strand_id
1 'polypeptide(L)'
;MRVGMGYDVHKLVEGRRLILGGVDIPYEKGLLGHSDADVILHAVMDALLGAAALGDIGKHFPDTDEKYRGISSIALLEHVRGLLEENNYLIENIDGTIIAQRPKLRPYIEQMEENIASALKIEKNRVNIKATTEEGLGFTGTGEGISAQAICCLLPIMDLVADDRASFGGCPGCGGCRGKIEK
;
A
#
# COMPACT_ATOMS: atom_id res chain seq x y z
N MET A 1 -11.61 -3.86 -11.53
CA MET A 1 -11.26 -3.31 -10.19
C MET A 1 -11.06 -4.44 -9.18
N ARG A 2 -9.99 -4.38 -8.38
CA ARG A 2 -9.69 -5.31 -7.28
C ARG A 2 -9.44 -4.53 -6.00
N VAL A 3 -9.81 -5.09 -4.85
CA VAL A 3 -9.63 -4.46 -3.53
C VAL A 3 -8.81 -5.39 -2.66
N GLY A 4 -7.91 -4.81 -1.88
CA GLY A 4 -7.13 -5.54 -0.88
C GLY A 4 -7.18 -4.82 0.46
N MET A 5 -7.06 -5.60 1.52
CA MET A 5 -6.96 -5.14 2.89
C MET A 5 -5.71 -5.76 3.49
N GLY A 6 -4.92 -4.96 4.19
CA GLY A 6 -3.77 -5.41 4.93
C GLY A 6 -3.87 -4.98 6.39
N TYR A 7 -3.27 -5.78 7.26
CA TYR A 7 -3.20 -5.54 8.69
C TYR A 7 -1.83 -5.96 9.17
N ASP A 8 -1.25 -5.15 10.05
CA ASP A 8 -0.01 -5.52 10.72
C ASP A 8 0.03 -4.97 12.15
N VAL A 9 0.84 -5.60 13.00
CA VAL A 9 1.04 -5.19 14.39
C VAL A 9 2.46 -5.53 14.86
N HIS A 10 3.09 -4.55 15.50
CA HIS A 10 4.40 -4.72 16.11
C HIS A 10 4.40 -4.29 17.58
N LYS A 11 5.18 -5.02 18.37
CA LYS A 11 5.41 -4.71 19.79
C LYS A 11 6.32 -3.48 19.92
N LEU A 12 5.99 -2.59 20.85
CA LEU A 12 6.86 -1.46 21.22
C LEU A 12 7.90 -1.91 22.26
N VAL A 13 9.16 -1.59 22.02
CA VAL A 13 10.29 -1.90 22.90
C VAL A 13 11.23 -0.71 23.02
N GLU A 14 11.96 -0.65 24.13
CA GLU A 14 13.01 0.37 24.34
C GLU A 14 14.24 0.10 23.48
N GLY A 15 15.04 1.14 23.22
CA GLY A 15 16.31 1.02 22.49
C GLY A 15 16.17 0.80 20.97
N ARG A 16 14.98 1.01 20.41
CA ARG A 16 14.69 0.96 18.97
C ARG A 16 14.17 2.33 18.51
N ARG A 17 14.47 2.70 17.26
CA ARG A 17 13.87 3.86 16.59
C ARG A 17 12.41 3.53 16.23
N LEU A 18 11.52 4.51 16.33
CA LEU A 18 10.15 4.38 15.86
C LEU A 18 10.08 4.84 14.41
N ILE A 19 10.04 3.88 13.48
CA ILE A 19 9.92 4.18 12.06
C ILE A 19 8.51 3.84 11.62
N LEU A 20 7.81 4.81 11.03
CA LEU A 20 6.45 4.68 10.49
C LEU A 20 6.35 5.43 9.16
N GLY A 21 5.87 4.77 8.11
CA GLY A 21 5.79 5.32 6.76
C GLY A 21 7.14 5.84 6.23
N GLY A 22 8.25 5.21 6.62
CA GLY A 22 9.61 5.65 6.31
C GLY A 22 10.08 6.89 7.09
N VAL A 23 9.32 7.35 8.08
CA VAL A 23 9.66 8.52 8.92
C VAL A 23 10.18 8.06 10.27
N ASP A 24 11.34 8.58 10.69
CA ASP A 24 11.84 8.39 12.05
C ASP A 24 11.16 9.37 13.00
N ILE A 25 10.37 8.84 13.93
CA ILE A 25 9.58 9.62 14.88
C ILE A 25 10.31 9.65 16.22
N PRO A 26 10.64 10.85 16.75
CA PRO A 26 11.22 10.99 18.08
C PRO A 26 10.28 10.41 19.15
N TYR A 27 10.67 9.26 19.71
CA TYR A 27 9.94 8.57 20.76
C TYR A 27 10.86 7.67 21.59
N GLU A 28 10.52 7.44 22.86
CA GLU A 28 11.33 6.63 23.78
C GLU A 28 11.38 5.12 23.46
N LYS A 29 10.45 4.65 22.60
CA LYS A 29 10.33 3.25 22.17
C LYS A 29 10.23 3.18 20.66
N GLY A 30 10.57 2.02 20.09
CA GLY A 30 10.41 1.71 18.68
C GLY A 30 9.78 0.34 18.46
N LEU A 31 9.44 0.03 17.22
CA LEU A 31 8.78 -1.23 16.88
C LEU A 31 9.79 -2.38 16.78
N LEU A 32 9.43 -3.52 17.34
CA LEU A 32 10.21 -4.75 17.30
C LEU A 32 9.86 -5.56 16.05
N GLY A 33 10.85 -5.81 15.21
CA GLY A 33 10.73 -6.66 14.02
C GLY A 33 12.10 -7.00 13.43
N HIS A 34 12.09 -7.86 12.42
CA HIS A 34 13.28 -8.31 11.70
C HIS A 34 13.85 -7.22 10.79
N SER A 35 12.97 -6.48 10.10
CA SER A 35 13.24 -5.23 9.37
C SER A 35 13.25 -4.01 10.31
N ASP A 36 13.18 -2.80 9.74
CA ASP A 36 12.86 -1.56 10.47
C ASP A 36 11.50 -1.56 11.18
N ALA A 37 10.67 -2.61 10.97
CA ALA A 37 9.40 -2.87 11.64
C ALA A 37 8.34 -1.79 11.41
N ASP A 38 8.32 -1.24 10.19
CA ASP A 38 7.37 -0.22 9.78
C ASP A 38 5.97 -0.81 9.52
N VAL A 39 5.17 -0.84 10.57
CA VAL A 39 3.84 -1.48 10.59
C VAL A 39 2.88 -0.92 9.53
N ILE A 40 2.94 0.37 9.19
CA ILE A 40 2.03 0.93 8.18
C ILE A 40 2.47 0.53 6.77
N LEU A 41 3.77 0.48 6.49
CA LEU A 41 4.25 0.01 5.19
C LEU A 41 3.97 -1.48 5.00
N HIS A 42 4.11 -2.28 6.06
CA HIS A 42 3.73 -3.69 6.03
C HIS A 42 2.24 -3.89 5.71
N ALA A 43 1.34 -3.17 6.41
CA ALA A 43 -0.08 -3.23 6.11
C ALA A 43 -0.40 -2.80 4.67
N VAL A 44 0.26 -1.76 4.15
CA VAL A 44 0.10 -1.32 2.75
C VAL A 44 0.58 -2.39 1.76
N MET A 45 1.75 -3.00 1.99
CA MET A 45 2.27 -4.08 1.15
C MET A 45 1.30 -5.27 1.11
N ASP A 46 0.77 -5.67 2.26
CA ASP A 46 -0.15 -6.80 2.37
C ASP A 46 -1.48 -6.52 1.65
N ALA A 47 -2.00 -5.29 1.76
CA ALA A 47 -3.16 -4.84 1.00
C ALA A 47 -2.91 -4.94 -0.52
N LEU A 48 -1.77 -4.44 -0.99
CA LEU A 48 -1.41 -4.44 -2.42
C LEU A 48 -1.24 -5.85 -2.98
N LEU A 49 -0.49 -6.70 -2.27
CA LEU A 49 -0.27 -8.10 -2.65
C LEU A 49 -1.59 -8.89 -2.63
N GLY A 50 -2.44 -8.67 -1.62
CA GLY A 50 -3.76 -9.26 -1.50
C GLY A 50 -4.69 -8.85 -2.64
N ALA A 51 -4.74 -7.56 -2.98
CA ALA A 51 -5.53 -7.05 -4.10
C ALA A 51 -5.12 -7.70 -5.44
N ALA A 52 -3.83 -7.94 -5.65
CA ALA A 52 -3.28 -8.60 -6.83
C ALA A 52 -3.36 -10.15 -6.77
N ALA A 53 -3.83 -10.73 -5.66
CA ALA A 53 -3.80 -12.17 -5.39
C ALA A 53 -2.40 -12.81 -5.46
N LEU A 54 -1.37 -12.07 -5.02
CA LEU A 54 0.02 -12.51 -5.01
C LEU A 54 0.45 -13.19 -3.69
N GLY A 55 -0.46 -13.29 -2.72
CA GLY A 55 -0.20 -13.79 -1.38
C GLY A 55 -0.01 -12.63 -0.40
N ASP A 56 0.89 -12.81 0.56
CA ASP A 56 1.15 -11.89 1.67
C ASP A 56 2.63 -11.54 1.78
N ILE A 57 2.96 -10.62 2.69
CA ILE A 57 4.34 -10.19 2.93
C ILE A 57 5.28 -11.36 3.30
N GLY A 58 4.81 -12.33 4.09
CA GLY A 58 5.62 -13.45 4.60
C GLY A 58 6.05 -14.42 3.50
N LYS A 59 5.24 -14.56 2.45
CA LYS A 59 5.58 -15.33 1.25
C LYS A 59 6.72 -14.69 0.45
N HIS A 60 6.73 -13.36 0.34
CA HIS A 60 7.71 -12.63 -0.48
C HIS A 60 8.98 -12.27 0.29
N PHE A 61 8.85 -11.97 1.59
CA PHE A 61 9.91 -11.50 2.46
C PHE A 61 9.91 -12.28 3.80
N PRO A 62 10.31 -13.57 3.78
CA PRO A 62 10.29 -14.37 5.00
C PRO A 62 11.29 -13.88 6.05
N ASP A 63 10.86 -13.78 7.31
CA ASP A 63 11.66 -13.34 8.48
C ASP A 63 12.85 -14.26 8.83
N THR A 64 12.99 -15.40 8.14
CA THR A 64 14.11 -16.34 8.31
C THR A 64 15.29 -16.04 7.39
N ASP A 65 15.10 -15.18 6.40
CA ASP A 65 16.13 -14.86 5.42
C ASP A 65 16.94 -13.64 5.86
N GLU A 66 18.24 -13.86 6.11
CA GLU A 66 19.14 -12.83 6.61
C GLU A 66 19.25 -11.61 5.67
N LYS A 67 18.91 -11.75 4.38
CA LYS A 67 18.93 -10.62 3.43
C LYS A 67 18.00 -9.47 3.84
N TYR A 68 16.94 -9.77 4.59
CA TYR A 68 15.93 -8.79 5.00
C TYR A 68 16.18 -8.23 6.40
N ARG A 69 17.23 -8.68 7.08
CA ARG A 69 17.56 -8.21 8.42
C ARG A 69 17.94 -6.73 8.40
N GLY A 70 17.16 -5.90 9.08
CA GLY A 70 17.38 -4.45 9.13
C GLY A 70 17.18 -3.72 7.79
N ILE A 71 16.55 -4.37 6.80
CA ILE A 71 16.20 -3.71 5.54
C ILE A 71 15.17 -2.61 5.80
N SER A 72 15.18 -1.57 4.97
CA SER A 72 14.13 -0.56 5.00
C SER A 72 12.85 -1.10 4.37
N SER A 73 11.72 -0.91 5.05
CA SER A 73 10.41 -1.29 4.52
C SER A 73 10.00 -0.48 3.29
N ILE A 74 10.60 0.70 3.05
CA ILE A 74 10.43 1.45 1.80
C ILE A 74 11.00 0.65 0.61
N ALA A 75 12.17 0.04 0.76
CA ALA A 75 12.77 -0.77 -0.30
C ALA A 75 11.93 -2.04 -0.59
N LEU A 76 11.30 -2.61 0.44
CA LEU A 76 10.36 -3.72 0.27
C LEU A 76 9.10 -3.26 -0.49
N LEU A 77 8.57 -2.07 -0.17
CA LEU A 77 7.43 -1.48 -0.86
C LEU A 77 7.74 -1.21 -2.35
N GLU A 78 8.94 -0.73 -2.67
CA GLU A 78 9.41 -0.57 -4.05
C GLU A 78 9.47 -1.90 -4.82
N HIS A 79 9.82 -3.00 -4.13
CA HIS A 79 9.79 -4.34 -4.70
C HIS A 79 8.35 -4.80 -4.96
N VAL A 80 7.42 -4.56 -4.03
CA VAL A 80 5.99 -4.84 -4.23
C VAL A 80 5.43 -4.07 -5.42
N ARG A 81 5.80 -2.79 -5.59
CA ARG A 81 5.45 -2.02 -6.81
C ARG A 81 5.91 -2.74 -8.08
N GLY A 82 7.15 -3.25 -8.10
CA GLY A 82 7.66 -4.04 -9.22
C GLY A 82 6.82 -5.28 -9.52
N LEU A 83 6.41 -6.02 -8.49
CA LEU A 83 5.53 -7.18 -8.64
C LEU A 83 4.16 -6.80 -9.23
N LEU A 84 3.58 -5.67 -8.82
CA LEU A 84 2.31 -5.18 -9.40
C LEU A 84 2.47 -4.83 -10.88
N GLU A 85 3.57 -4.16 -11.25
CA GLU A 85 3.89 -3.80 -12.64
C GLU A 85 4.05 -5.06 -13.51
N GLU A 86 4.79 -6.06 -13.03
CA GLU A 86 4.96 -7.36 -13.70
C GLU A 86 3.63 -8.09 -13.93
N ASN A 87 2.66 -7.87 -13.03
CA ASN A 87 1.32 -8.47 -13.10
C ASN A 87 0.27 -7.56 -13.74
N ASN A 88 0.67 -6.46 -14.37
CA ASN A 88 -0.20 -5.52 -15.09
C ASN A 88 -1.31 -4.90 -14.23
N TYR A 89 -0.97 -4.50 -13.00
CA TYR A 89 -1.86 -3.75 -12.11
C TYR A 89 -1.40 -2.30 -11.94
N LEU A 90 -2.36 -1.38 -11.92
CA LEU A 90 -2.17 0.01 -11.51
C LEU A 90 -2.82 0.24 -10.15
N ILE A 91 -2.18 1.07 -9.34
CA ILE A 91 -2.68 1.47 -8.02
C ILE A 91 -3.63 2.65 -8.20
N GLU A 92 -4.90 2.47 -7.84
CA GLU A 92 -5.89 3.54 -7.91
C GLU A 92 -5.83 4.44 -6.69
N ASN A 93 -5.95 3.86 -5.50
CA ASN A 93 -5.79 4.59 -4.25
C ASN A 93 -5.38 3.65 -3.11
N ILE A 94 -4.81 4.24 -2.06
CA ILE A 94 -4.45 3.60 -0.80
C ILE A 94 -4.97 4.47 0.35
N ASP A 95 -5.62 3.83 1.32
CA ASP A 95 -6.03 4.45 2.57
C ASP A 95 -5.53 3.64 3.76
N GLY A 96 -4.73 4.26 4.62
CA GLY A 96 -4.13 3.66 5.79
C GLY A 96 -4.67 4.25 7.09
N THR A 97 -4.68 3.47 8.16
CA THR A 97 -4.95 3.93 9.53
C THR A 97 -3.92 3.34 10.47
N ILE A 98 -3.19 4.20 11.16
CA ILE A 98 -2.28 3.83 12.25
C ILE A 98 -3.03 3.94 13.57
N ILE A 99 -2.98 2.90 14.38
CA ILE A 99 -3.61 2.84 15.70
C ILE A 99 -2.52 2.83 16.76
N ALA A 100 -2.32 3.98 17.40
CA ALA A 100 -1.28 4.19 18.41
C ALA A 100 -1.78 5.13 19.51
N GLN A 101 -1.58 4.77 20.78
CA GLN A 101 -1.91 5.66 21.88
C GLN A 101 -0.96 6.86 21.96
N ARG A 102 0.32 6.64 21.67
CA ARG A 102 1.41 7.63 21.63
C ARG A 102 2.48 7.16 20.62
N PRO A 103 3.31 8.06 20.07
CA PRO A 103 3.24 9.53 20.17
C PRO A 103 2.16 10.15 19.27
N LYS A 104 2.05 11.48 19.25
CA LYS A 104 1.18 12.19 18.30
C LYS A 104 1.76 12.07 16.88
N LEU A 105 1.02 11.43 15.99
CA LEU A 105 1.49 11.16 14.62
C LEU A 105 1.18 12.27 13.62
N ARG A 106 0.21 13.16 13.90
CA ARG A 106 -0.25 14.21 12.98
C ARG A 106 0.88 15.02 12.29
N PRO A 107 1.97 15.44 12.98
CA PRO A 107 3.06 16.18 12.34
C PRO A 107 3.83 15.41 11.27
N TYR A 108 3.72 14.08 11.24
CA TYR A 108 4.52 13.19 10.40
C TYR A 108 3.71 12.57 9.25
N ILE A 109 2.37 12.64 9.31
CA ILE A 109 1.46 11.99 8.34
C ILE A 109 1.76 12.42 6.90
N GLU A 110 1.97 13.71 6.67
CA GLU A 110 2.21 14.23 5.32
C GLU A 110 3.49 13.65 4.70
N GLN A 111 4.55 13.51 5.51
CA GLN A 111 5.80 12.90 5.07
C GLN A 111 5.63 11.40 4.80
N MET A 112 4.81 10.70 5.59
CA MET A 112 4.50 9.28 5.33
C MET A 112 3.80 9.10 3.99
N GLU A 113 2.81 9.94 3.69
CA GLU A 113 2.09 9.94 2.40
C GLU A 113 3.04 10.19 1.23
N GLU A 114 3.96 11.16 1.37
CA GLU A 114 4.98 11.46 0.35
C GLU A 114 5.94 10.29 0.12
N ASN A 115 6.42 9.66 1.20
CA ASN A 115 7.32 8.52 1.11
C ASN A 115 6.65 7.33 0.41
N ILE A 116 5.41 7.02 0.79
CA ILE A 116 4.62 5.93 0.19
C ILE A 116 4.36 6.22 -1.29
N ALA A 117 3.89 7.43 -1.62
CA ALA A 117 3.61 7.83 -2.99
C ALA A 117 4.88 7.77 -3.86
N SER A 118 6.02 8.24 -3.34
CA SER A 118 7.31 8.20 -4.02
C SER A 118 7.79 6.77 -4.28
N ALA A 119 7.76 5.90 -3.26
CA ALA A 119 8.15 4.50 -3.36
C ALA A 119 7.29 3.73 -4.39
N LEU A 120 5.99 4.05 -4.45
CA LEU A 120 5.04 3.44 -5.37
C LEU A 120 4.98 4.12 -6.74
N LYS A 121 5.67 5.27 -6.92
CA LYS A 121 5.64 6.11 -8.13
C LYS A 121 4.23 6.51 -8.56
N ILE A 122 3.41 6.91 -7.59
CA ILE A 122 2.05 7.42 -7.80
C ILE A 122 1.92 8.84 -7.30
N GLU A 123 0.86 9.52 -7.73
CA GLU A 123 0.54 10.86 -7.24
C GLU A 123 0.17 10.83 -5.75
N LYS A 124 0.64 11.82 -4.98
CA LYS A 124 0.36 11.94 -3.54
C LYS A 124 -1.14 11.91 -3.23
N ASN A 125 -1.98 12.47 -4.09
CA ASN A 125 -3.44 12.49 -3.90
C ASN A 125 -4.12 11.11 -3.95
N ARG A 126 -3.38 10.05 -4.32
CA ARG A 126 -3.83 8.65 -4.27
C ARG A 126 -3.51 7.96 -2.95
N VAL A 127 -2.82 8.62 -2.04
CA VAL A 127 -2.40 8.07 -0.74
C VAL A 127 -2.99 8.91 0.38
N ASN A 128 -3.60 8.26 1.36
CA ASN A 128 -4.11 8.91 2.57
C ASN A 128 -3.74 8.09 3.80
N ILE A 129 -3.12 8.71 4.81
CA ILE A 129 -2.80 8.05 6.08
C ILE A 129 -3.53 8.75 7.23
N LYS A 130 -4.26 7.96 8.01
CA LYS A 130 -4.96 8.40 9.21
C LYS A 130 -4.25 7.90 10.45
N ALA A 131 -4.47 8.57 11.58
CA ALA A 131 -4.02 8.10 12.87
C ALA A 131 -5.15 8.24 13.89
N THR A 132 -5.30 7.23 14.75
CA THR A 132 -6.26 7.26 15.86
C THR A 132 -5.65 6.63 17.11
N THR A 133 -6.25 6.93 18.26
CA THR A 133 -5.97 6.23 19.52
C THR A 133 -7.06 5.21 19.82
N GLU A 134 -6.81 4.30 20.77
CA GLU A 134 -7.81 3.35 21.29
C GLU A 134 -8.37 3.79 22.65
N GLU A 135 -8.19 5.06 23.03
CA GLU A 135 -8.73 5.61 24.30
C GLU A 135 -8.31 4.78 25.53
N GLY A 136 -7.10 4.23 25.52
CA GLY A 136 -6.57 3.38 26.60
C GLY A 136 -7.08 1.93 26.62
N LEU A 137 -7.81 1.49 25.59
CA LEU A 137 -8.29 0.11 25.44
C LEU A 137 -7.30 -0.75 24.65
N GLY A 138 -7.22 -2.03 24.98
CA GLY A 138 -6.39 -3.00 24.23
C GLY A 138 -4.87 -2.74 24.33
N PHE A 139 -4.11 -3.56 23.60
CA PHE A 139 -2.64 -3.50 23.61
C PHE A 139 -2.08 -2.22 22.96
N THR A 140 -2.79 -1.65 21.99
CA THR A 140 -2.43 -0.36 21.39
C THR A 140 -2.74 0.79 22.35
N GLY A 141 -3.85 0.73 23.09
CA GLY A 141 -4.23 1.72 24.10
C GLY A 141 -3.36 1.69 25.35
N THR A 142 -2.86 0.53 25.78
CA THR A 142 -1.87 0.42 26.87
C THR A 142 -0.44 0.77 26.42
N GLY A 143 -0.21 0.97 25.12
CA GLY A 143 1.10 1.31 24.56
C GLY A 143 2.08 0.13 24.53
N GLU A 144 1.57 -1.09 24.47
CA GLU A 144 2.36 -2.32 24.29
C GLU A 144 2.78 -2.55 22.84
N GLY A 145 2.03 -1.97 21.89
CA GLY A 145 2.32 -2.06 20.46
C GLY A 145 1.61 -0.99 19.65
N ILE A 146 1.90 -0.97 18.36
CA ILE A 146 1.19 -0.18 17.36
C ILE A 146 0.68 -1.15 16.31
N SER A 147 -0.58 -0.96 15.89
CA SER A 147 -1.12 -1.69 14.74
C SER A 147 -1.43 -0.72 13.61
N ALA A 148 -1.50 -1.25 12.40
CA ALA A 148 -1.93 -0.53 11.23
C ALA A 148 -2.88 -1.36 10.38
N GLN A 149 -3.77 -0.66 9.70
CA GLN A 149 -4.67 -1.21 8.70
C GLN A 149 -4.48 -0.42 7.42
N ALA A 150 -4.56 -1.09 6.28
CA ALA A 150 -4.57 -0.45 4.98
C ALA A 150 -5.60 -1.10 4.07
N ILE A 151 -6.23 -0.27 3.22
CA ILE A 151 -7.08 -0.72 2.13
C ILE A 151 -6.55 -0.09 0.85
N CYS A 152 -6.53 -0.86 -0.24
CA CYS A 152 -6.16 -0.34 -1.54
C CYS A 152 -7.11 -0.83 -2.63
N CYS A 153 -7.21 -0.02 -3.69
CA CYS A 153 -7.87 -0.41 -4.93
C CYS A 153 -6.82 -0.52 -6.04
N LEU A 154 -6.89 -1.61 -6.80
CA LEU A 154 -6.09 -1.84 -8.00
C LEU A 154 -7.00 -1.90 -9.24
N LEU A 155 -6.46 -1.43 -10.36
CA LEU A 155 -7.04 -1.57 -11.68
C LEU A 155 -6.14 -2.48 -12.52
N PRO A 156 -6.65 -3.63 -13.01
CA PRO A 156 -5.97 -4.34 -14.09
C PRO A 156 -5.81 -3.38 -15.29
N ILE A 157 -4.65 -3.36 -15.92
CA ILE A 157 -4.43 -2.52 -17.12
C ILE A 157 -5.45 -2.86 -18.21
N MET A 158 -5.86 -4.13 -18.32
CA MET A 158 -6.91 -4.56 -19.26
C MET A 158 -8.23 -3.80 -19.08
N ASP A 159 -8.57 -3.37 -17.87
CA ASP A 159 -9.81 -2.59 -17.61
C ASP A 159 -9.72 -1.16 -18.17
N LEU A 160 -8.50 -0.66 -18.42
CA LEU A 160 -8.24 0.69 -18.97
C LEU A 160 -8.10 0.68 -20.49
N VAL A 161 -7.86 -0.48 -21.08
CA VAL A 161 -7.95 -0.67 -22.53
C VAL A 161 -9.43 -0.79 -22.87
N ALA A 162 -10.10 0.36 -22.88
CA ALA A 162 -11.42 0.47 -23.46
C ALA A 162 -11.39 -0.13 -24.87
N ASP A 163 -12.43 -0.89 -25.16
CA ASP A 163 -12.54 -1.83 -26.25
C ASP A 163 -12.42 -1.18 -27.63
N ASP A 164 -11.22 -1.19 -28.24
CA ASP A 164 -11.10 -0.94 -29.69
C ASP A 164 -11.84 -2.01 -30.52
N ARG A 165 -12.32 -3.12 -29.91
CA ARG A 165 -13.24 -4.06 -30.58
C ARG A 165 -14.68 -3.57 -30.61
N ALA A 166 -15.05 -2.51 -29.89
CA ALA A 166 -16.32 -1.82 -30.09
C ALA A 166 -16.34 -1.01 -31.41
N SER A 167 -15.18 -0.81 -32.06
CA SER A 167 -15.06 -0.09 -33.33
C SER A 167 -15.18 -0.97 -34.59
N PHE A 168 -15.38 -2.29 -34.45
CA PHE A 168 -15.68 -3.19 -35.59
C PHE A 168 -17.05 -3.88 -35.52
N GLY A 169 -17.92 -3.45 -34.60
CA GLY A 169 -19.34 -3.79 -34.63
C GLY A 169 -20.10 -2.80 -35.51
N GLY A 170 -20.04 -2.96 -36.83
CA GLY A 170 -20.95 -2.25 -37.73
C GLY A 170 -22.39 -2.40 -37.21
N CYS A 171 -23.07 -1.26 -36.98
CA CYS A 171 -24.44 -1.24 -36.50
C CYS A 171 -25.32 -2.09 -37.44
N PRO A 172 -25.95 -3.20 -36.98
CA PRO A 172 -26.71 -4.10 -37.84
C PRO A 172 -27.99 -3.45 -38.39
N GLY A 173 -28.31 -2.22 -37.99
CA GLY A 173 -29.54 -1.51 -38.37
C GLY A 173 -29.35 -0.28 -39.26
N CYS A 174 -28.12 0.10 -39.66
CA CYS A 174 -27.93 1.33 -40.44
C CYS A 174 -27.58 1.01 -41.91
N GLY A 175 -28.59 0.93 -42.78
CA GLY A 175 -28.45 0.80 -44.23
C GLY A 175 -27.99 2.08 -44.97
N GLY A 176 -27.31 3.01 -44.28
CA GLY A 176 -27.17 4.40 -44.73
C GLY A 176 -25.77 4.92 -45.05
N CYS A 177 -24.70 4.38 -44.46
CA CYS A 177 -23.35 4.94 -44.69
C CYS A 177 -22.68 4.32 -45.93
N ARG A 178 -23.09 4.79 -47.12
CA ARG A 178 -22.28 4.69 -48.34
C ARG A 178 -21.11 5.66 -48.26
N GLY A 179 -19.95 5.19 -47.78
CA GLY A 179 -18.67 5.84 -48.03
C GLY A 179 -17.98 5.17 -49.21
N LYS A 180 -18.14 5.71 -50.42
CA LYS A 180 -17.39 5.27 -51.59
C LYS A 180 -15.89 5.45 -51.34
N ILE A 181 -15.09 4.42 -51.60
CA ILE A 181 -13.68 4.57 -51.93
C ILE A 181 -13.59 4.37 -53.44
N GLU A 182 -13.59 5.46 -54.20
CA GLU A 182 -13.16 5.47 -55.61
C GLU A 182 -11.90 6.34 -55.71
N LYS A 183 -10.79 5.67 -56.04
CA LYS A 183 -9.47 6.08 -56.56
C LYS A 183 -8.87 7.43 -56.15
#